data_AF-A0AAV1G5E4-F1
#
_entry.id   AF-A0AAV1G5E4-F1
#
_cell.length_a   1.000
_cell.length_b   1.000
_cell.length_c   1.000
_cell.angle_alpha   90.00
_cell.angle_beta   90.00
_cell.angle_gamma   90.00
#
_symmetry.space_group_name_H-M   'P 1'
#
loop_
_entity.id
_entity.type
_entity.pdbx_description
1 polymer ?
#
loop_
_entity_poly.entity_id
_entity_poly.type
_entity_poly.pdbx_seq_one_letter_code
_entity_poly.pdbx_strand_id
1 'polypeptide(L)'
;MRSPQSVRKAGVRVGVRDRPQRKTGNEDRPPDPDREAETRRQTKMEQLHLEAYWSMHRLRDALCQRYSALLRDKVNSQRIQLLQRREAERVKSEGLKTPRIMRTTFSKLQHDDSHLKTLHKTSFYLIFDLQTQLAERGRLQTHQDLEDFHRLIEYRRPPSELQKSLEDVRRRSSVTV
;
A
#
# COMPACT_ATOMS: atom_id res chain seq x y z
N MET A 1 28.88 -13.02 -21.07
CA MET A 1 29.55 -12.14 -22.05
C MET A 1 28.63 -11.97 -23.25
N ARG A 2 27.86 -10.88 -23.32
CA ARG A 2 26.81 -10.67 -24.33
C ARG A 2 27.01 -9.29 -24.95
N SER A 3 27.60 -9.24 -26.13
CA SER A 3 27.76 -8.03 -26.93
C SER A 3 26.42 -7.69 -27.62
N PRO A 4 26.01 -6.41 -27.73
CA PRO A 4 25.00 -6.02 -28.69
C PRO A 4 25.65 -5.53 -29.99
N GLN A 5 25.11 -6.07 -31.07
CA GLN A 5 25.43 -5.78 -32.46
C GLN A 5 25.07 -4.35 -32.87
N SER A 6 25.97 -3.81 -33.67
CA SER A 6 25.78 -2.71 -34.62
C SER A 6 24.58 -2.95 -35.53
N VAL A 7 23.65 -1.98 -35.59
CA VAL A 7 22.64 -1.88 -36.64
C VAL A 7 22.91 -0.60 -37.42
N ARG A 8 23.55 -0.76 -38.58
CA ARG A 8 23.73 0.29 -39.58
C ARG A 8 22.43 0.44 -40.37
N LYS A 9 21.89 1.66 -40.45
CA LYS A 9 20.85 2.02 -41.43
C LYS A 9 21.48 2.92 -42.50
N ALA A 10 21.41 2.46 -43.74
CA ALA A 10 21.95 3.12 -44.93
C ALA A 10 20.83 3.79 -45.73
N GLY A 11 21.21 4.87 -46.42
CA GLY A 11 20.51 5.43 -47.59
C GLY A 11 19.66 6.65 -47.28
N VAL A 12 20.06 7.83 -47.75
CA VAL A 12 19.72 8.34 -49.09
C VAL A 12 20.77 9.42 -49.46
N ARG A 13 21.46 9.22 -50.59
CA ARG A 13 22.25 10.27 -51.27
C ARG A 13 21.34 10.90 -52.31
N VAL A 14 21.16 12.22 -52.24
CA VAL A 14 20.77 13.06 -53.37
C VAL A 14 21.86 14.10 -53.51
N GLY A 15 22.63 14.01 -54.59
CA GLY A 15 23.59 15.06 -54.95
C GLY A 15 22.86 16.27 -55.52
N VAL A 16 23.51 17.43 -55.45
CA VAL A 16 23.68 18.40 -56.54
C VAL A 16 24.28 19.70 -55.98
N ARG A 17 25.35 20.14 -56.63
CA ARG A 17 25.98 21.48 -56.69
C ARG A 17 26.93 21.90 -55.57
N ASP A 18 28.20 21.67 -55.87
CA ASP A 18 29.35 22.48 -55.47
C ASP A 18 29.06 23.99 -55.63
N ARG A 19 29.01 24.69 -54.50
CA ARG A 19 29.35 26.11 -54.42
C ARG A 19 30.66 26.19 -53.65
N PRO A 20 31.70 26.89 -54.16
CA PRO A 20 32.89 27.13 -53.37
C PRO A 20 32.50 28.07 -52.22
N GLN A 21 32.29 27.50 -51.03
CA GLN A 21 32.29 28.25 -49.80
C GLN A 21 33.66 28.90 -49.70
N ARG A 22 33.67 30.23 -49.76
CA ARG A 22 34.83 31.04 -49.38
C ARG A 22 35.24 30.58 -47.99
N LYS A 23 36.39 29.92 -47.90
CA LYS A 23 37.13 29.77 -46.66
C LYS A 23 37.46 31.17 -46.18
N THR A 24 36.58 31.77 -45.39
CA THR A 24 36.99 32.81 -44.47
C THR A 24 37.81 32.10 -43.41
N GLY A 25 39.11 32.03 -43.64
CA GLY A 25 40.08 31.76 -42.59
C GLY A 25 39.88 32.82 -41.51
N ASN A 26 39.31 32.37 -40.40
CA ASN A 26 39.38 33.01 -39.09
C ASN A 26 39.58 31.87 -38.09
N GLU A 27 40.57 31.03 -38.36
CA GLU A 27 41.28 30.34 -37.28
C GLU A 27 42.40 31.31 -36.88
N ASP A 28 42.56 31.51 -35.57
CA ASP A 28 43.49 32.46 -34.93
C ASP A 28 42.97 33.88 -34.66
N ARG A 29 41.68 34.04 -34.30
CA ARG A 29 41.34 35.12 -33.37
C ARG A 29 41.70 34.62 -31.96
N PRO A 30 42.62 35.27 -31.23
CA PRO A 30 42.92 34.89 -29.86
C PRO A 30 41.60 34.88 -29.07
N PRO A 31 41.34 33.81 -28.30
CA PRO A 31 40.12 33.71 -27.52
C PRO A 31 40.00 34.94 -26.64
N ASP A 32 38.82 35.56 -26.69
CA ASP A 32 38.49 36.75 -25.94
C ASP A 32 38.68 36.45 -24.44
N PRO A 33 39.64 37.10 -23.76
CA PRO A 33 40.01 36.76 -22.39
C PRO A 33 38.82 36.90 -21.43
N ASP A 34 37.86 37.77 -21.76
CA ASP A 34 36.64 37.96 -20.97
C ASP A 34 35.69 36.76 -21.09
N ARG A 35 35.56 36.16 -22.30
CA ARG A 35 34.76 34.94 -22.50
C ARG A 35 35.39 33.72 -21.83
N GLU A 36 36.72 33.61 -21.84
CA GLU A 36 37.40 32.55 -21.09
C GLU A 36 37.22 32.70 -19.59
N ALA A 37 37.25 33.94 -19.07
CA ALA A 37 37.01 34.20 -17.65
C ALA A 37 35.58 33.81 -17.24
N GLU A 38 34.58 34.07 -18.09
CA GLU A 38 33.19 33.69 -17.86
C GLU A 38 32.97 32.18 -17.87
N THR A 39 33.53 31.47 -18.85
CA THR A 39 33.44 30.00 -18.90
C THR A 39 34.13 29.34 -17.70
N ARG A 40 35.27 29.88 -17.26
CA ARG A 40 35.95 29.45 -16.02
C ARG A 40 35.11 29.72 -14.77
N ARG A 41 34.35 30.80 -14.73
CA ARG A 41 33.42 31.09 -13.62
C ARG A 41 32.24 30.13 -13.64
N GLN A 42 31.64 29.87 -14.81
CA GLN A 42 30.52 28.95 -14.96
C GLN A 42 30.88 27.53 -14.56
N THR A 43 32.01 27.01 -15.06
CA THR A 43 32.51 25.67 -14.71
C THR A 43 32.78 25.52 -13.21
N LYS A 44 33.32 26.55 -12.55
CA LYS A 44 33.47 26.55 -11.09
C LYS A 44 32.13 26.49 -10.36
N MET A 45 31.13 27.23 -10.81
CA MET A 45 29.78 27.18 -10.22
C MET A 45 29.12 25.82 -10.43
N GLU A 46 29.27 25.22 -11.60
CA GLU A 46 28.79 23.86 -11.90
C GLU A 46 29.46 22.81 -11.00
N GLN A 47 30.77 22.93 -10.75
CA GLN A 47 31.49 22.07 -9.81
C GLN A 47 30.91 22.19 -8.39
N LEU A 48 30.70 23.41 -7.90
CA LEU A 48 30.10 23.63 -6.58
C LEU A 48 28.68 23.05 -6.48
N HIS A 49 27.86 23.18 -7.54
CA HIS A 49 26.53 22.59 -7.58
C HIS A 49 26.58 21.05 -7.54
N LEU A 50 27.51 20.44 -8.26
CA LEU A 50 27.70 18.99 -8.28
C LEU A 50 28.17 18.47 -6.92
N GLU A 51 29.11 19.18 -6.28
CA GLU A 51 29.57 18.85 -4.93
C GLU A 51 28.44 18.95 -3.90
N ALA A 52 27.63 20.02 -3.96
CA ALA A 52 26.47 20.18 -3.12
C ALA A 52 25.46 19.02 -3.34
N TYR A 53 25.17 18.69 -4.59
CA TYR A 53 24.29 17.56 -4.94
C TYR A 53 24.80 16.23 -4.37
N TRP A 54 26.08 15.90 -4.58
CA TRP A 54 26.68 14.67 -4.05
C TRP A 54 26.69 14.64 -2.52
N SER A 55 26.95 15.78 -1.88
CA SER A 55 26.94 15.88 -0.41
C SER A 55 25.54 15.58 0.16
N MET A 56 24.48 16.11 -0.46
CA MET A 56 23.09 15.86 -0.05
C MET A 56 22.71 14.39 -0.24
N HIS A 57 23.08 13.80 -1.38
CA HIS A 57 22.82 12.38 -1.64
C HIS A 57 23.55 11.48 -0.64
N ARG A 58 24.82 11.76 -0.34
CA ARG A 58 25.59 11.04 0.67
C ARG A 58 24.94 11.13 2.05
N LEU A 59 24.45 12.31 2.44
CA LEU A 59 23.74 12.51 3.70
C LEU A 59 22.44 11.69 3.74
N ARG A 60 21.63 11.78 2.68
CA ARG A 60 20.39 11.00 2.54
C ARG A 60 20.67 9.50 2.70
N ASP A 61 21.66 8.98 1.98
CA ASP A 61 21.97 7.56 2.00
C ASP A 61 22.48 7.12 3.38
N ALA A 62 23.29 7.93 4.06
CA ALA A 62 23.73 7.67 5.43
C ALA A 62 22.56 7.65 6.43
N LEU A 63 21.61 8.58 6.31
CA LEU A 63 20.40 8.61 7.14
C LEU A 63 19.50 7.41 6.87
N CYS A 64 19.29 7.04 5.60
CA CYS A 64 18.52 5.86 5.23
C CYS A 64 19.14 4.58 5.80
N GLN A 65 20.47 4.42 5.71
CA GLN A 65 21.18 3.29 6.28
C GLN A 65 21.00 3.23 7.80
N ARG A 66 21.22 4.36 8.50
CA ARG A 66 21.06 4.44 9.95
C ARG A 66 19.64 4.11 10.40
N TYR A 67 18.63 4.65 9.72
CA TYR A 67 17.23 4.36 10.00
C TYR A 67 16.91 2.88 9.76
N SER A 68 17.40 2.30 8.67
CA SER A 68 17.21 0.88 8.37
C SER A 68 17.83 -0.03 9.42
N ALA A 69 19.01 0.32 9.96
CA ALA A 69 19.67 -0.41 11.03
C ALA A 69 18.85 -0.35 12.33
N LEU A 70 18.40 0.84 12.74
CA LEU A 70 17.55 1.02 13.92
C LEU A 70 16.25 0.21 13.83
N LEU A 71 15.64 0.18 12.64
CA LEU A 71 14.42 -0.60 12.43
C LEU A 71 14.69 -2.11 12.57
N ARG A 72 15.78 -2.61 11.99
CA ARG A 72 16.17 -4.02 12.14
C ARG A 72 16.43 -4.38 13.60
N ASP A 73 17.15 -3.52 14.33
CA ASP A 73 17.43 -3.73 15.75
C ASP A 73 16.15 -3.79 16.56
N LYS A 74 15.22 -2.84 16.33
CA LYS A 74 13.91 -2.83 16.98
C LYS A 74 13.11 -4.10 16.70
N VAL A 75 13.02 -4.51 15.43
CA VAL A 75 12.30 -5.74 15.05
C VAL A 75 12.94 -6.97 15.69
N ASN A 76 14.28 -7.04 15.72
CA ASN A 76 14.99 -8.15 16.32
C ASN A 76 14.77 -8.22 17.84
N SER A 77 14.88 -7.09 18.55
CA SER A 77 14.57 -7.00 19.98
C SER A 77 13.13 -7.43 20.28
N GLN A 78 12.15 -6.97 19.49
CA GLN A 78 10.76 -7.38 19.64
C GLN A 78 10.57 -8.88 19.42
N ARG A 79 11.23 -9.46 18.40
CA ARG A 79 11.17 -10.89 18.12
C ARG A 79 11.73 -11.72 19.28
N ILE A 80 12.87 -11.31 19.84
CA ILE A 80 13.47 -11.96 21.01
C ILE A 80 12.53 -11.87 22.21
N GLN A 81 11.94 -10.71 22.49
CA GLN A 81 10.99 -10.54 23.59
C GLN A 81 9.75 -11.44 23.44
N LEU A 82 9.21 -11.57 22.22
CA LEU A 82 8.09 -12.47 21.96
C LEU A 82 8.45 -13.94 22.17
N LEU A 83 9.66 -14.35 21.74
CA LEU A 83 10.15 -15.70 21.99
C LEU A 83 10.32 -15.97 23.49
N GLN A 84 10.90 -15.04 24.24
CA GLN A 84 11.05 -15.16 25.69
C GLN A 84 9.70 -15.26 26.41
N ARG A 85 8.69 -14.47 26.01
CA ARG A 85 7.33 -14.58 26.57
C ARG A 85 6.73 -15.95 26.32
N ARG A 86 6.86 -16.46 25.10
CA ARG A 86 6.37 -17.79 24.71
C ARG A 86 7.07 -18.91 25.48
N GLU A 87 8.39 -18.79 25.69
CA GLU A 87 9.16 -19.74 26.49
C GLU A 87 8.77 -19.68 27.97
N ALA A 88 8.60 -18.48 28.54
CA ALA A 88 8.13 -18.31 29.91
C ALA A 88 6.72 -18.90 30.12
N GLU A 89 5.82 -18.73 29.15
CA GLU A 89 4.50 -19.39 29.16
C GLU A 89 4.62 -20.92 29.10
N ARG A 90 5.51 -21.43 28.24
CA ARG A 90 5.79 -22.87 28.17
C ARG A 90 6.33 -23.41 29.49
N VAL A 91 7.34 -22.79 30.09
CA VAL A 91 7.91 -23.22 31.39
C VAL A 91 6.86 -23.18 32.50
N LYS A 92 6.01 -22.15 32.54
CA LYS A 92 4.87 -22.09 33.48
C LYS A 92 3.88 -23.24 33.27
N SER A 93 3.62 -23.61 32.01
CA SER A 93 2.77 -24.77 31.69
C SER A 93 3.46 -26.12 31.96
N GLU A 94 4.79 -26.19 31.87
CA GLU A 94 5.58 -27.40 32.14
C GLU A 94 5.78 -27.66 33.63
N GLY A 95 5.93 -26.62 34.46
CA GLY A 95 5.95 -26.75 35.92
C GLY A 95 4.63 -27.27 36.53
N LEU A 96 3.55 -27.26 35.75
CA LEU A 96 2.26 -27.86 36.10
C LEU A 96 2.12 -29.32 35.62
N LYS A 97 3.13 -29.88 34.94
CA LYS A 97 3.13 -31.27 34.46
C LYS A 97 3.57 -32.24 35.55
N THR A 98 2.73 -32.41 36.57
CA THR A 98 2.46 -33.78 37.03
C THR A 98 1.46 -34.38 36.03
N PRO A 99 1.52 -35.68 35.69
CA PRO A 99 0.47 -36.31 34.90
C PRO A 99 -0.73 -36.54 35.82
N ARG A 100 -1.30 -35.46 36.37
CA ARG A 100 -2.70 -35.48 36.71
C ARG A 100 -3.36 -35.58 35.36
N ILE A 101 -3.95 -36.73 35.06
CA ILE A 101 -5.07 -36.80 34.13
C ILE A 101 -6.10 -35.84 34.73
N MET A 102 -5.90 -34.55 34.48
CA MET A 102 -6.97 -33.60 34.56
C MET A 102 -7.86 -34.11 33.46
N ARG A 103 -8.90 -34.86 33.86
CA ARG A 103 -10.18 -34.71 33.20
C ARG A 103 -10.31 -33.21 33.07
N THR A 104 -10.01 -32.70 31.88
CA THR A 104 -10.39 -31.36 31.51
C THR A 104 -11.88 -31.43 31.77
N THR A 105 -12.31 -30.89 32.91
CA THR A 105 -13.71 -30.59 33.11
C THR A 105 -14.00 -29.80 31.87
N PHE A 106 -14.73 -30.42 30.93
CA PHE A 106 -15.00 -29.85 29.62
C PHE A 106 -15.24 -28.38 29.87
N SER A 107 -14.30 -27.54 29.40
CA SER A 107 -14.49 -26.12 29.52
C SER A 107 -15.77 -25.91 28.75
N LYS A 108 -16.88 -25.76 29.50
CA LYS A 108 -18.12 -25.34 28.91
C LYS A 108 -17.78 -23.92 28.56
N LEU A 109 -17.32 -23.72 27.31
CA LEU A 109 -17.25 -22.43 26.68
C LEU A 109 -18.67 -21.89 26.80
N GLN A 110 -18.95 -21.18 27.90
CA GLN A 110 -20.23 -20.58 28.11
C GLN A 110 -20.34 -19.56 26.99
N HIS A 111 -21.25 -19.83 26.06
CA HIS A 111 -21.56 -18.90 25.00
C HIS A 111 -22.26 -17.74 25.70
N ASP A 112 -21.46 -16.71 25.98
CA ASP A 112 -21.99 -15.49 26.56
C ASP A 112 -22.63 -14.69 25.43
N ASP A 113 -23.80 -15.15 24.99
CA ASP A 113 -24.61 -14.48 23.96
C ASP A 113 -24.97 -13.06 24.40
N SER A 114 -24.90 -12.78 25.70
CA SER A 114 -24.99 -11.46 26.29
C SER A 114 -23.92 -10.50 25.72
N HIS A 115 -22.69 -10.97 25.54
CA HIS A 115 -21.59 -10.19 24.99
C HIS A 115 -21.79 -9.86 23.51
N LEU A 116 -22.30 -10.81 22.73
CA LEU A 116 -22.62 -10.56 21.31
C LEU A 116 -23.71 -9.51 21.14
N LYS A 117 -24.65 -9.40 22.10
CA LYS A 117 -25.70 -8.36 22.09
C LYS A 117 -25.20 -6.97 22.46
N THR A 118 -24.09 -6.84 23.19
CA THR A 118 -23.54 -5.53 23.58
C THR A 118 -22.59 -4.94 22.54
N LEU A 119 -22.15 -5.73 21.55
CA LEU A 119 -21.33 -5.23 20.46
C LEU A 119 -22.12 -4.25 19.59
N HIS A 120 -21.43 -3.18 19.17
CA HIS A 120 -22.00 -2.23 18.23
C HIS A 120 -22.29 -2.91 16.90
N LYS A 121 -23.57 -2.93 16.52
CA LYS A 121 -24.01 -3.49 15.23
C LYS A 121 -23.49 -2.61 14.10
N THR A 122 -22.65 -3.18 13.25
CA THR A 122 -22.19 -2.53 12.02
C THR A 122 -23.34 -2.46 11.01
N SER A 123 -23.23 -1.56 10.02
CA SER A 123 -24.18 -1.48 8.91
C SER A 123 -24.36 -2.82 8.20
N PHE A 124 -23.26 -3.54 8.00
CA PHE A 124 -23.26 -4.88 7.42
C PHE A 124 -24.07 -5.88 8.26
N TYR A 125 -23.88 -5.87 9.59
CA TYR A 125 -24.63 -6.75 10.49
C TYR A 125 -26.15 -6.48 10.41
N LEU A 126 -26.55 -5.21 10.33
CA LEU A 126 -27.98 -4.83 10.23
C LEU A 126 -28.61 -5.31 8.91
N ILE A 127 -27.89 -5.17 7.79
CA ILE A 127 -28.34 -5.63 6.47
C ILE A 127 -28.47 -7.15 6.46
N PHE A 128 -27.47 -7.85 6.98
CA PHE A 128 -27.45 -9.30 7.04
C PHE A 128 -28.55 -9.87 7.95
N ASP A 129 -28.81 -9.23 9.10
CA ASP A 129 -29.89 -9.59 10.02
C ASP A 129 -31.25 -9.45 9.32
N LEU A 130 -31.50 -8.35 8.59
CA LEU A 130 -32.73 -8.19 7.83
C LEU A 130 -32.87 -9.23 6.70
N GLN A 131 -31.79 -9.50 5.96
CA GLN A 131 -31.78 -10.51 4.91
C GLN A 131 -32.15 -11.89 5.47
N THR A 132 -31.59 -12.25 6.62
CA THR A 132 -31.86 -13.51 7.32
C THR A 132 -33.34 -13.60 7.73
N GLN A 133 -33.87 -12.55 8.36
CA GLN A 133 -35.28 -12.50 8.78
C GLN A 133 -36.25 -12.61 7.60
N LEU A 134 -35.91 -12.04 6.44
CA LEU A 134 -36.75 -12.12 5.25
C LEU A 134 -36.63 -13.48 4.55
N ALA A 135 -35.44 -14.10 4.56
CA ALA A 135 -35.24 -15.47 4.07
C ALA A 135 -36.03 -16.49 4.91
N GLU A 136 -36.00 -16.38 6.24
CA GLU A 136 -36.79 -17.20 7.16
C GLU A 136 -38.30 -17.09 6.90
N ARG A 137 -38.77 -15.90 6.49
CA ARG A 137 -40.17 -15.64 6.12
C ARG A 137 -40.50 -16.07 4.69
N GLY A 138 -39.56 -16.67 3.97
CA GLY A 138 -39.73 -17.10 2.58
C GLY A 138 -39.89 -15.95 1.58
N ARG A 139 -39.45 -14.73 1.93
CA ARG A 139 -39.54 -13.54 1.05
C ARG A 139 -38.31 -13.34 0.17
N LEU A 140 -37.18 -13.96 0.51
CA LEU A 140 -35.98 -14.03 -0.32
C LEU A 140 -35.65 -15.49 -0.59
N GLN A 141 -36.25 -16.06 -1.62
CA GLN A 141 -35.99 -17.46 -2.02
C GLN A 141 -35.21 -17.55 -3.33
N THR A 142 -35.40 -16.60 -4.24
CA THR A 142 -34.73 -16.59 -5.53
C THR A 142 -33.53 -15.65 -5.53
N HIS A 143 -32.60 -15.89 -6.48
CA HIS A 143 -31.48 -14.98 -6.73
C HIS A 143 -31.95 -13.56 -7.09
N GLN A 144 -33.08 -13.46 -7.79
CA GLN A 144 -33.66 -12.18 -8.17
C GLN A 144 -34.13 -11.38 -6.94
N ASP A 145 -34.77 -12.05 -5.98
CA ASP A 145 -35.22 -11.41 -4.73
C ASP A 145 -34.04 -10.85 -3.91
N LEU A 146 -32.90 -11.56 -3.93
CA LEU A 146 -31.66 -11.11 -3.30
C LEU A 146 -31.08 -9.87 -4.00
N GLU A 147 -31.03 -9.87 -5.32
CA GLU A 147 -30.59 -8.69 -6.07
C GLU A 147 -31.49 -7.49 -5.83
N ASP A 148 -32.82 -7.69 -5.85
CA ASP A 148 -33.79 -6.62 -5.65
C ASP A 148 -33.71 -6.07 -4.22
N PHE A 149 -33.49 -6.93 -3.22
CA PHE A 149 -33.20 -6.52 -1.86
C PHE A 149 -31.93 -5.65 -1.77
N HIS A 150 -30.83 -6.07 -2.42
CA HIS A 150 -29.58 -5.31 -2.40
C HIS A 150 -29.69 -3.97 -3.16
N ARG A 151 -30.53 -3.88 -4.21
CA ARG A 151 -30.82 -2.62 -4.93
C ARG A 151 -31.54 -1.60 -4.05
N LEU A 152 -32.34 -2.06 -3.08
CA LEU A 152 -33.09 -1.19 -2.17
C LEU A 152 -32.22 -0.64 -1.02
N ILE A 153 -30.97 -1.09 -0.88
CA ILE A 153 -30.10 -0.74 0.24
C ILE A 153 -29.02 0.25 -0.19
N GLU A 154 -28.99 1.40 0.47
CA GLU A 154 -27.94 2.40 0.28
C GLU A 154 -26.80 2.21 1.30
N TYR A 155 -25.74 1.51 0.89
CA TYR A 155 -24.59 1.15 1.74
C TYR A 155 -23.77 2.31 2.31
N ARG A 156 -23.91 3.53 1.75
CA ARG A 156 -23.10 4.69 2.13
C ARG A 156 -23.72 5.57 3.22
N ARG A 157 -24.91 5.21 3.73
CA ARG A 157 -25.60 6.01 4.76
C ARG A 157 -25.10 5.73 6.17
N PRO A 158 -25.18 6.71 7.10
CA PRO A 158 -24.96 6.50 8.52
C PRO A 158 -25.88 5.39 9.08
N PRO A 159 -25.45 4.63 10.10
CA PRO A 159 -26.23 3.51 10.65
C PRO A 159 -27.66 3.86 11.09
N SER A 160 -27.88 5.09 11.57
CA SER A 160 -29.21 5.59 11.99
C SER A 160 -30.18 5.78 10.81
N GLU A 161 -29.67 6.21 9.66
CA GLU A 161 -30.47 6.36 8.43
C GLU A 161 -30.66 5.03 7.71
N LEU A 162 -29.64 4.17 7.74
CA LEU A 162 -29.72 2.81 7.24
C LEU A 162 -30.80 2.02 7.99
N GLN A 163 -30.88 2.15 9.31
CA GLN A 163 -31.91 1.48 10.10
C GLN A 163 -33.33 1.87 9.68
N LYS A 164 -33.58 3.16 9.42
CA LYS A 164 -34.88 3.63 8.88
C LYS A 164 -35.17 3.05 7.49
N SER A 165 -34.17 3.05 6.60
CA SER A 165 -34.29 2.47 5.27
C SER A 165 -34.59 0.97 5.31
N LEU A 166 -33.96 0.22 6.23
CA LEU A 166 -34.19 -1.21 6.44
C LEU A 166 -35.60 -1.47 7.00
N GLU A 167 -36.11 -0.60 7.89
CA GLU A 167 -37.52 -0.67 8.31
C GLU A 167 -38.49 -0.42 7.17
N ASP A 168 -38.19 0.50 6.25
CA ASP A 168 -39.01 0.76 5.08
C ASP A 168 -39.02 -0.44 4.11
N VAL A 169 -37.87 -1.07 3.89
CA VAL A 169 -37.78 -2.32 3.11
C VAL A 169 -38.60 -3.43 3.76
N ARG A 170 -38.49 -3.57 5.09
CA ARG A 170 -39.28 -4.54 5.87
C ARG A 170 -40.79 -4.29 5.76
N ARG A 171 -41.23 -3.03 5.76
CA ARG A 171 -42.65 -2.65 5.57
C ARG A 171 -43.10 -2.97 4.15
N ARG A 172 -42.32 -2.60 3.14
CA ARG A 172 -42.63 -2.89 1.73
C ARG A 172 -42.74 -4.39 1.45
N SER A 173 -41.82 -5.19 2.00
CA SER A 173 -41.85 -6.64 1.87
C SER A 173 -42.95 -7.33 2.71
N SER A 174 -43.64 -6.59 3.57
CA SER A 174 -44.78 -7.08 4.38
C SER A 174 -46.16 -6.77 3.77
N VAL A 175 -46.24 -5.80 2.86
CA VAL A 175 -47.50 -5.32 2.26
C VAL A 175 -47.87 -6.08 0.98
N THR A 176 -46.94 -6.80 0.36
CA THR A 176 -47.24 -7.67 -0.79
C THR A 176 -47.82 -9.01 -0.32
N VAL A 177 -49.14 -9.04 -0.13
CA VAL A 177 -49.97 -10.26 -0.07
C VAL A 177 -50.76 -10.33 -1.37
#